data_AF-A0A382YD18-F1
#
_entry.id   AF-A0A382YD18-F1
#
_cell.length_a   1.000
_cell.length_b   1.000
_cell.length_c   1.000
_cell.angle_alpha   90.00
_cell.angle_beta   90.00
_cell.angle_gamma   90.00
#
_symmetry.space_group_name_H-M   'P 1'
#
loop_
_entity.id
_entity.type
_entity.pdbx_description
1 polymer ?
#
loop_
_entity_poly.entity_id
_entity_poly.type
_entity_poly.pdbx_seq_one_letter_code
_entity_poly.pdbx_strand_id
1 'polypeptide(L)'
;VFRMNFSHGVHADHQKRLDILRGLEQKHGRPIGVILDLQGPQLRVGDFEDGLAMLKTGAAFRLDLDEALGNAERAELPHPQIFAALEPGMNLLINDGRIRLKVTECSESFAETKVIAGGEISNHKGVNVPDAVLEMSALTKKDLEDLRFGLQMGIDWVALSFVQRPQDIVEARKLVAGRAGIMAKLEKPLALNSLEEIVDLSDAIMVARGDLGVEIPPEEVPSLQKHMVNVCRESGKPVIIATQMLESMVESPSPTRAEASDVAT
;
A
#
# COMPACT_ATOMS: atom_id res chain seq x y z
N VAL A 1 2.48 -20.44 -3.54
CA VAL A 1 1.57 -19.61 -2.70
C VAL A 1 0.63 -18.87 -3.63
N PHE A 2 -0.65 -18.70 -3.28
CA PHE A 2 -1.62 -17.91 -4.03
C PHE A 2 -2.03 -16.69 -3.23
N ARG A 3 -2.03 -15.51 -3.84
CA ARG A 3 -2.46 -14.25 -3.22
C ARG A 3 -3.89 -13.95 -3.62
N MET A 4 -4.75 -13.69 -2.64
CA MET A 4 -6.07 -13.12 -2.83
C MET A 4 -6.02 -11.66 -2.39
N ASN A 5 -6.15 -10.74 -3.35
CA ASN A 5 -6.17 -9.31 -3.06
C ASN A 5 -7.59 -8.89 -2.67
N PHE A 6 -7.79 -8.50 -1.40
CA PHE A 6 -9.10 -8.09 -0.89
C PHE A 6 -9.44 -6.63 -1.19
N SER A 7 -8.56 -5.88 -1.86
CA SER A 7 -8.91 -4.60 -2.47
C SER A 7 -9.96 -4.75 -3.58
N HIS A 8 -10.16 -5.97 -4.10
CA HIS A 8 -11.10 -6.27 -5.17
C HIS A 8 -11.92 -7.52 -4.89
N GLY A 9 -13.11 -7.57 -5.51
CA GLY A 9 -14.04 -8.69 -5.39
C GLY A 9 -14.79 -8.74 -4.06
N VAL A 10 -15.67 -9.72 -3.93
CA VAL A 10 -16.48 -9.94 -2.73
C VAL A 10 -16.07 -11.25 -2.05
N HIS A 11 -16.43 -11.38 -0.76
CA HIS A 11 -16.16 -12.57 0.05
C HIS A 11 -16.53 -13.89 -0.63
N ALA A 12 -17.70 -13.95 -1.27
CA ALA A 12 -18.16 -15.15 -1.96
C ALA A 12 -17.24 -15.58 -3.13
N ASP A 13 -16.60 -14.64 -3.81
CA ASP A 13 -15.66 -14.96 -4.90
C ASP A 13 -14.35 -15.50 -4.35
N HIS A 14 -13.86 -14.93 -3.24
CA HIS A 14 -12.67 -15.43 -2.56
C HIS A 14 -12.89 -16.84 -1.99
N GLN A 15 -14.07 -17.15 -1.45
CA GLN A 15 -14.42 -18.52 -1.03
C GLN A 15 -14.35 -19.51 -2.18
N LYS A 16 -15.00 -19.20 -3.31
CA LYS A 16 -14.96 -20.06 -4.50
C LYS A 16 -13.52 -20.31 -4.96
N ARG A 17 -12.67 -19.28 -4.95
CA ARG A 17 -11.25 -19.43 -5.29
C ARG A 17 -10.53 -20.34 -4.30
N LEU A 18 -10.79 -20.20 -3.00
CA LEU A 18 -10.17 -21.07 -1.99
C LEU A 18 -10.59 -22.52 -2.17
N ASP A 19 -11.87 -22.79 -2.40
CA ASP A 19 -12.40 -24.15 -2.61
C ASP A 19 -11.72 -24.83 -3.83
N ILE A 20 -11.53 -24.08 -4.91
CA ILE A 20 -10.80 -24.55 -6.10
C ILE A 20 -9.35 -24.89 -5.73
N LEU A 21 -8.65 -24.00 -5.01
CA LEU A 21 -7.26 -24.22 -4.61
C LEU A 21 -7.11 -25.45 -3.70
N ARG A 22 -8.00 -25.63 -2.72
CA ARG A 22 -8.01 -26.81 -1.84
C ARG A 22 -8.31 -28.11 -2.60
N GLY A 23 -9.22 -28.06 -3.58
CA GLY A 23 -9.46 -29.20 -4.48
C GLY A 23 -8.24 -29.55 -5.34
N LEU A 24 -7.50 -28.56 -5.85
CA LEU A 24 -6.26 -28.77 -6.60
C LEU A 24 -5.12 -29.30 -5.73
N GLU A 25 -4.99 -28.81 -4.50
CA GLU A 25 -4.04 -29.30 -3.51
C GLU A 25 -4.26 -30.79 -3.23
N GLN A 26 -5.51 -31.22 -3.00
CA GLN A 26 -5.86 -32.63 -2.82
C GLN A 26 -5.57 -33.47 -4.07
N LYS A 27 -5.95 -32.97 -5.26
CA LYS A 27 -5.77 -33.69 -6.53
C LYS A 27 -4.30 -33.92 -6.87
N HIS A 28 -3.44 -32.94 -6.59
CA HIS A 28 -2.03 -32.97 -7.00
C HIS A 28 -1.06 -33.32 -5.88
N GLY A 29 -1.52 -33.41 -4.63
CA GLY A 29 -0.69 -33.77 -3.48
C GLY A 29 0.45 -32.79 -3.21
N ARG A 30 0.25 -31.50 -3.51
CA ARG A 30 1.25 -30.44 -3.35
C ARG A 30 0.68 -29.32 -2.48
N PRO A 31 1.37 -28.93 -1.39
CA PRO A 31 0.90 -27.86 -0.52
C PRO A 31 0.74 -26.53 -1.25
N ILE A 32 -0.39 -25.86 -1.03
CA ILE A 32 -0.70 -24.54 -1.60
C ILE A 32 -1.04 -23.58 -0.45
N GLY A 33 -0.05 -22.80 -0.02
CA GLY A 33 -0.30 -21.68 0.89
C GLY A 33 -1.13 -20.59 0.20
N VAL A 34 -2.07 -19.98 0.93
CA VAL A 34 -2.93 -18.89 0.46
C VAL A 34 -2.73 -17.67 1.34
N ILE A 35 -2.48 -16.52 0.72
CA ILE A 35 -2.34 -15.21 1.37
C ILE A 35 -3.63 -14.42 1.15
N LEU A 36 -4.26 -13.98 2.23
CA LEU A 36 -5.22 -12.89 2.21
C LEU A 36 -4.43 -11.58 2.32
N ASP A 37 -4.50 -10.74 1.30
CA ASP A 37 -3.85 -9.43 1.29
C ASP A 37 -4.89 -8.35 1.57
N LEU A 38 -4.79 -7.76 2.77
CA LEU A 38 -5.68 -6.72 3.25
C LEU A 38 -5.43 -5.42 2.49
N GLN A 39 -6.49 -4.65 2.28
CA GLN A 39 -6.39 -3.42 1.51
C GLN A 39 -5.62 -2.35 2.28
N GLY A 40 -5.88 -2.23 3.58
CA GLY A 40 -5.33 -1.18 4.43
C GLY A 40 -5.91 0.21 4.13
N PRO A 41 -5.43 1.24 4.82
CA PRO A 41 -5.94 2.60 4.72
C PRO A 41 -5.48 3.29 3.43
N GLN A 42 -6.27 3.14 2.37
CA GLN A 42 -6.00 3.83 1.11
C GLN A 42 -6.59 5.24 1.11
N LEU A 43 -5.72 6.24 1.20
CA LEU A 43 -6.10 7.65 1.16
C LEU A 43 -6.36 8.08 -0.28
N ARG A 44 -7.42 8.85 -0.52
CA ARG A 44 -7.88 9.23 -1.85
C ARG A 44 -8.48 10.64 -1.84
N VAL A 45 -8.39 11.35 -2.96
CA VAL A 45 -9.13 12.60 -3.18
C VAL A 45 -10.61 12.33 -3.48
N GLY A 46 -11.46 13.35 -3.32
CA GLY A 46 -12.88 13.29 -3.68
C GLY A 46 -13.15 13.33 -5.19
N ASP A 47 -14.36 13.74 -5.55
CA ASP A 47 -14.83 13.86 -6.93
C ASP A 47 -14.49 15.23 -7.54
N PHE A 48 -14.35 15.28 -8.86
CA PHE A 48 -14.09 16.48 -9.65
C PHE A 48 -15.28 16.82 -10.55
N GLU A 49 -15.46 18.11 -10.89
CA GLU A 49 -16.59 18.63 -11.69
C GLU A 49 -16.78 17.87 -13.01
N ASP A 50 -15.70 17.60 -13.74
CA ASP A 50 -15.69 16.83 -15.00
C ASP A 50 -15.09 15.41 -14.82
N GLY A 51 -15.04 14.91 -13.59
CA GLY A 51 -14.37 13.65 -13.23
C GLY A 51 -12.84 13.72 -13.22
N LEU A 52 -12.26 14.85 -13.68
CA LEU A 52 -10.83 15.12 -13.68
C LEU A 52 -10.52 16.63 -13.65
N ALA A 53 -9.26 16.96 -13.34
CA ALA A 53 -8.68 18.28 -13.52
C ALA A 53 -7.21 18.19 -13.97
N MET A 54 -6.71 19.26 -14.60
CA MET A 54 -5.31 19.37 -15.03
C MET A 54 -4.56 20.36 -14.15
N LEU A 55 -3.64 19.85 -13.33
CA LEU A 55 -2.80 20.67 -12.47
C LEU A 55 -1.58 21.14 -13.24
N LYS A 56 -1.32 22.45 -13.22
CA LYS A 56 -0.16 23.06 -13.87
C LYS A 56 1.01 23.17 -12.88
N THR A 57 2.19 22.71 -13.28
CA THR A 57 3.42 22.91 -12.49
C THR A 57 3.62 24.39 -12.14
N GLY A 58 3.85 24.66 -10.86
CA GLY A 58 4.03 25.99 -10.29
C GLY A 58 2.76 26.65 -9.77
N ALA A 59 1.57 26.14 -10.10
CA ALA A 59 0.30 26.68 -9.62
C ALA A 59 0.10 26.41 -8.12
N ALA A 60 -0.74 27.23 -7.49
CA ALA A 60 -1.31 26.93 -6.17
C ALA A 60 -2.42 25.88 -6.33
N PHE A 61 -2.54 24.99 -5.35
CA PHE A 61 -3.59 23.99 -5.30
C PHE A 61 -3.96 23.68 -3.85
N ARG A 62 -5.25 23.69 -3.55
CA ARG A 62 -5.77 23.48 -2.19
C ARG A 62 -6.33 22.07 -2.04
N LEU A 63 -6.03 21.45 -0.91
CA LEU A 63 -6.73 20.25 -0.43
C LEU A 63 -7.51 20.61 0.82
N ASP A 64 -8.79 20.25 0.91
CA ASP A 64 -9.65 20.59 2.05
C ASP A 64 -10.67 19.49 2.38
N LEU A 65 -11.36 19.64 3.51
CA LEU A 65 -12.47 18.78 3.92
C LEU A 65 -13.83 19.18 3.32
N ASP A 66 -13.86 20.13 2.38
CA ASP A 66 -15.10 20.57 1.75
C ASP A 66 -15.54 19.54 0.69
N GLU A 67 -16.74 18.98 0.83
CA GLU A 67 -17.34 18.00 -0.09
C GLU A 67 -17.67 18.60 -1.49
N ALA A 68 -17.43 19.89 -1.70
CA ALA A 68 -17.52 20.49 -3.02
C ALA A 68 -16.67 19.72 -4.05
N LEU A 69 -17.15 19.69 -5.31
CA LEU A 69 -16.41 19.05 -6.40
C LEU A 69 -15.09 19.76 -6.69
N GLY A 70 -14.02 18.99 -6.83
CA GLY A 70 -12.69 19.46 -7.16
C GLY A 70 -12.58 20.02 -8.59
N ASN A 71 -11.58 20.86 -8.79
CA ASN A 71 -11.22 21.45 -10.07
C ASN A 71 -9.69 21.69 -10.14
N ALA A 72 -9.21 22.59 -11.00
CA ALA A 72 -7.77 22.86 -11.15
C ALA A 72 -7.15 23.67 -9.99
N GLU A 73 -7.96 24.20 -9.07
CA GLU A 73 -7.52 25.05 -7.96
C GLU A 73 -7.70 24.38 -6.60
N ARG A 74 -8.67 23.45 -6.46
CA ARG A 74 -8.88 22.69 -5.23
C ARG A 74 -9.36 21.26 -5.45
N ALA A 75 -9.22 20.41 -4.44
CA ALA A 75 -9.94 19.15 -4.34
C ALA A 75 -10.23 18.77 -2.89
N GLU A 76 -11.31 18.02 -2.69
CA GLU A 76 -11.62 17.41 -1.41
C GLU A 76 -10.56 16.33 -1.10
N LEU A 77 -10.10 16.30 0.15
CA LEU A 77 -9.32 15.23 0.74
C LEU A 77 -10.01 14.80 2.04
N PRO A 78 -10.90 13.78 2.01
CA PRO A 78 -11.76 13.37 3.14
C PRO A 78 -11.00 12.60 4.23
N HIS A 79 -9.83 13.10 4.61
CA HIS A 79 -8.88 12.45 5.50
C HIS A 79 -8.32 13.47 6.50
N PRO A 80 -9.08 13.82 7.55
CA PRO A 80 -8.64 14.79 8.56
C PRO A 80 -7.32 14.41 9.23
N GLN A 81 -7.04 13.12 9.34
CA GLN A 81 -5.77 12.61 9.88
C GLN A 81 -4.54 13.01 9.04
N ILE A 82 -4.71 13.31 7.74
CA ILE A 82 -3.61 13.86 6.93
C ILE A 82 -3.33 15.29 7.38
N PHE A 83 -4.36 16.13 7.45
CA PHE A 83 -4.22 17.53 7.86
C PHE A 83 -3.62 17.68 9.26
N ALA A 84 -4.01 16.80 10.19
CA ALA A 84 -3.43 16.76 11.53
C ALA A 84 -1.94 16.41 11.59
N ALA A 85 -1.41 15.72 10.57
CA ALA A 85 -0.02 15.29 10.49
C ALA A 85 0.85 16.18 9.58
N LEU A 86 0.25 17.13 8.86
CA LEU A 86 0.96 17.96 7.89
C LEU A 86 1.69 19.13 8.54
N GLU A 87 2.91 19.38 8.07
CA GLU A 87 3.68 20.58 8.35
C GLU A 87 4.06 21.29 7.04
N PRO A 88 4.20 22.63 7.05
CA PRO A 88 4.71 23.35 5.89
C PRO A 88 6.07 22.80 5.44
N GLY A 89 6.19 22.55 4.14
CA GLY A 89 7.39 21.99 3.52
C GLY A 89 7.31 20.50 3.20
N MET A 90 6.35 19.76 3.77
CA MET A 90 6.10 18.35 3.47
C MET A 90 5.59 18.13 2.04
N ASN A 91 5.81 16.91 1.53
CA ASN A 91 5.34 16.50 0.21
C ASN A 91 4.03 15.71 0.31
N LEU A 92 3.13 15.98 -0.63
CA LEU A 92 1.97 15.15 -0.91
C LEU A 92 2.10 14.60 -2.32
N LEU A 93 1.92 13.31 -2.47
CA LEU A 93 2.02 12.62 -3.74
C LEU A 93 0.62 12.13 -4.14
N ILE A 94 0.24 12.35 -5.39
CA ILE A 94 -1.07 11.94 -5.89
C ILE A 94 -0.89 11.11 -7.15
N ASN A 95 -1.76 10.11 -7.34
CA ASN A 95 -1.80 9.25 -8.53
C ASN A 95 -0.45 8.52 -8.72
N ASP A 96 -0.06 7.75 -7.71
CA ASP A 96 1.19 6.98 -7.67
C ASP A 96 2.43 7.87 -7.90
N GLY A 97 2.43 9.06 -7.29
CA GLY A 97 3.55 10.01 -7.36
C GLY A 97 3.71 10.76 -8.68
N ARG A 98 2.79 10.58 -9.65
CA ARG A 98 2.77 11.33 -10.91
C ARG A 98 2.53 12.82 -10.69
N ILE A 99 1.72 13.16 -9.69
CA ILE A 99 1.53 14.54 -9.23
C ILE A 99 2.26 14.70 -7.91
N ARG A 100 3.00 15.80 -7.77
CA ARG A 100 3.72 16.14 -6.54
C ARG A 100 3.33 17.53 -6.10
N LEU A 101 2.87 17.64 -4.87
CA LEU A 101 2.51 18.89 -4.23
C LEU A 101 3.45 19.12 -3.04
N LYS A 102 3.80 20.38 -2.81
CA LYS A 102 4.54 20.79 -1.62
C LYS A 102 3.66 21.69 -0.76
N VAL A 103 3.45 21.29 0.49
CA VAL A 103 2.62 22.05 1.43
C VAL A 103 3.31 23.38 1.72
N THR A 104 2.56 24.48 1.55
CA THR A 104 3.02 25.83 1.88
C THR A 104 2.39 26.34 3.17
N GLU A 105 1.16 25.93 3.45
CA GLU A 105 0.42 26.25 4.67
C GLU A 105 -0.58 25.12 4.95
N CYS A 106 -0.85 24.82 6.22
CA CYS A 106 -1.80 23.80 6.61
C CYS A 106 -2.54 24.20 7.89
N SER A 107 -3.73 23.63 8.07
CA SER A 107 -4.53 23.66 9.29
C SER A 107 -5.13 22.27 9.53
N GLU A 108 -5.99 22.11 10.53
CA GLU A 108 -6.72 20.86 10.78
C GLU A 108 -7.72 20.47 9.66
N SER A 109 -8.06 21.39 8.75
CA SER A 109 -9.10 21.16 7.73
C SER A 109 -8.69 21.48 6.30
N PHE A 110 -7.48 22.01 6.07
CA PHE A 110 -6.99 22.28 4.72
C PHE A 110 -5.46 22.28 4.65
N ALA A 111 -4.94 22.12 3.43
CA ALA A 111 -3.55 22.36 3.07
C ALA A 111 -3.51 23.19 1.79
N GLU A 112 -2.85 24.34 1.85
CA GLU A 112 -2.43 25.08 0.67
C GLU A 112 -1.11 24.49 0.18
N THR A 113 -1.03 24.24 -1.13
CA THR A 113 0.12 23.59 -1.73
C THR A 113 0.60 24.31 -2.99
N LYS A 114 1.85 24.06 -3.35
CA LYS A 114 2.40 24.39 -4.65
C LYS A 114 2.58 23.11 -5.47
N VAL A 115 2.09 23.11 -6.70
CA VAL A 115 2.28 22.01 -7.65
C VAL A 115 3.75 21.97 -8.09
N ILE A 116 4.49 20.96 -7.66
CA ILE A 116 5.89 20.72 -8.05
C ILE A 116 5.96 19.94 -9.36
N ALA A 117 5.11 18.93 -9.51
CA ALA A 117 4.90 18.20 -10.75
C ALA A 117 3.40 18.11 -11.01
N GLY A 118 2.94 18.77 -12.09
CA GLY A 118 1.55 18.77 -12.51
C GLY A 118 1.18 17.56 -13.37
N GLY A 119 -0.11 17.44 -13.66
CA GLY A 119 -0.66 16.33 -14.43
C GLY A 119 -2.18 16.22 -14.28
N GLU A 120 -2.73 15.15 -14.85
CA GLU A 120 -4.14 14.81 -14.68
C GLU A 120 -4.39 14.18 -13.31
N ILE A 121 -5.30 14.80 -12.55
CA ILE A 121 -5.90 14.23 -11.35
C ILE A 121 -7.36 13.88 -11.67
N SER A 122 -7.82 12.72 -11.23
CA SER A 122 -9.21 12.28 -11.44
C SER A 122 -9.81 11.76 -10.14
N ASN A 123 -11.10 11.42 -10.18
CA ASN A 123 -11.84 11.00 -8.98
C ASN A 123 -11.13 9.87 -8.25
N HIS A 124 -11.13 9.97 -6.92
CA HIS A 124 -10.62 8.92 -6.04
C HIS A 124 -9.16 8.55 -6.25
N LYS A 125 -8.34 9.42 -6.85
CA LYS A 125 -6.90 9.14 -6.99
C LYS A 125 -6.21 9.03 -5.63
N GLY A 126 -5.32 8.04 -5.52
CA GLY A 126 -4.58 7.75 -4.29
C GLY A 126 -3.70 8.92 -3.87
N VAL A 127 -3.61 9.14 -2.56
CA VAL A 127 -2.76 10.17 -1.93
C VAL A 127 -1.77 9.49 -0.99
N ASN A 128 -0.52 9.89 -1.08
CA ASN A 128 0.56 9.41 -0.21
C ASN A 128 1.18 10.60 0.53
N VAL A 129 1.56 10.35 1.78
CA VAL A 129 2.17 11.32 2.69
C VAL A 129 3.48 10.69 3.20
N PRO A 130 4.59 10.80 2.44
CA PRO A 130 5.82 10.07 2.75
C PRO A 130 6.48 10.53 4.05
N ASP A 131 6.33 11.82 4.34
CA ASP A 131 7.07 12.53 5.39
C ASP A 131 6.41 12.43 6.77
N ALA A 132 5.24 11.78 6.90
CA ALA A 132 4.45 11.80 8.13
C ALA A 132 3.88 10.42 8.52
N VAL A 133 3.94 10.10 9.82
CA VAL A 133 3.21 8.96 10.39
C VAL A 133 1.76 9.40 10.61
N LEU A 134 0.81 8.70 9.99
CA LEU A 134 -0.60 9.01 10.18
C LEU A 134 -1.13 8.30 11.44
N GLU A 135 -1.78 9.06 12.33
CA GLU A 135 -2.48 8.51 13.50
C GLU A 135 -3.78 7.81 13.07
N MET A 136 -3.64 6.66 12.44
CA MET A 136 -4.74 5.79 12.06
C MET A 136 -4.37 4.33 12.27
N SER A 137 -5.38 3.48 12.47
CA SER A 137 -5.16 2.03 12.49
C SER A 137 -4.74 1.57 11.09
N ALA A 138 -3.79 0.64 11.04
CA ALA A 138 -3.42 -0.06 9.81
C ALA A 138 -4.55 -0.93 9.26
N LEU A 139 -5.60 -1.19 10.06
CA LEU A 139 -6.77 -1.96 9.70
C LEU A 139 -8.00 -1.06 9.60
N THR A 140 -8.57 -0.95 8.41
CA THR A 140 -9.86 -0.28 8.21
C THR A 140 -11.02 -1.14 8.72
N LYS A 141 -12.22 -0.57 8.83
CA LYS A 141 -13.44 -1.35 9.16
C LYS A 141 -13.65 -2.52 8.18
N LYS A 142 -13.40 -2.27 6.89
CA LYS A 142 -13.44 -3.28 5.84
C LYS A 142 -12.38 -4.35 6.07
N ASP A 143 -11.14 -3.98 6.40
CA ASP A 143 -10.08 -4.95 6.68
C ASP A 143 -10.41 -5.85 7.87
N LEU A 144 -11.08 -5.33 8.91
CA LEU A 144 -11.53 -6.15 10.04
C LEU A 144 -12.59 -7.18 9.65
N GLU A 145 -13.50 -6.82 8.73
CA GLU A 145 -14.50 -7.74 8.17
C GLU A 145 -13.85 -8.79 7.27
N ASP A 146 -12.95 -8.37 6.39
CA ASP A 146 -12.17 -9.22 5.49
C ASP A 146 -11.29 -10.20 6.28
N LEU A 147 -10.60 -9.73 7.30
CA LEU A 147 -9.78 -10.54 8.19
C LEU A 147 -10.64 -11.59 8.90
N ARG A 148 -11.78 -11.19 9.48
CA ARG A 148 -12.68 -12.14 10.15
C ARG A 148 -13.14 -13.23 9.19
N PHE A 149 -13.53 -12.84 7.98
CA PHE A 149 -13.95 -13.77 6.94
C PHE A 149 -12.82 -14.72 6.55
N GLY A 150 -11.65 -14.21 6.17
CA GLY A 150 -10.51 -15.04 5.78
C GLY A 150 -10.04 -16.03 6.84
N LEU A 151 -10.08 -15.64 8.12
CA LEU A 151 -9.75 -16.54 9.23
C LEU A 151 -10.80 -17.63 9.44
N GLN A 152 -12.09 -17.37 9.14
CA GLN A 152 -13.13 -18.40 9.15
C GLN A 152 -12.96 -19.41 8.01
N MET A 153 -12.50 -18.94 6.84
CA MET A 153 -12.24 -19.78 5.67
C MET A 153 -11.02 -20.71 5.83
N GLY A 154 -10.13 -20.42 6.77
CA GLY A 154 -8.87 -21.16 6.92
C GLY A 154 -7.77 -20.69 5.97
N ILE A 155 -7.58 -19.38 5.85
CA ILE A 155 -6.43 -18.81 5.14
C ILE A 155 -5.12 -19.12 5.89
N ASP A 156 -4.02 -19.28 5.15
CA ASP A 156 -2.72 -19.63 5.74
C ASP A 156 -1.93 -18.39 6.19
N TRP A 157 -2.08 -17.28 5.46
CA TRP A 157 -1.36 -16.03 5.68
C TRP A 157 -2.27 -14.81 5.57
N VAL A 158 -1.98 -13.78 6.37
CA VAL A 158 -2.56 -12.44 6.30
C VAL A 158 -1.45 -11.45 6.01
N ALA A 159 -1.51 -10.76 4.88
CA ALA A 159 -0.61 -9.66 4.55
C ALA A 159 -1.25 -8.32 4.95
N LEU A 160 -0.51 -7.52 5.72
CA LEU A 160 -0.93 -6.21 6.21
C LEU A 160 -0.29 -5.12 5.35
N SER A 161 -1.13 -4.33 4.65
CA SER A 161 -0.70 -3.20 3.83
C SER A 161 -0.39 -1.96 4.67
N PHE A 162 0.44 -1.07 4.14
CA PHE A 162 0.79 0.23 4.74
C PHE A 162 1.23 0.16 6.21
N VAL A 163 1.99 -0.87 6.57
CA VAL A 163 2.60 -0.97 7.90
C VAL A 163 3.51 0.24 8.11
N GLN A 164 3.32 0.95 9.22
CA GLN A 164 4.12 2.13 9.58
C GLN A 164 4.94 1.89 10.83
N ARG A 165 4.43 1.09 11.78
CA ARG A 165 5.01 0.93 13.11
C ARG A 165 4.90 -0.53 13.62
N PRO A 166 5.77 -0.94 14.56
CA PRO A 166 5.68 -2.24 15.24
C PRO A 166 4.29 -2.56 15.83
N GLN A 167 3.60 -1.53 16.36
CA GLN A 167 2.29 -1.69 16.98
C GLN A 167 1.22 -2.18 16.01
N ASP A 168 1.34 -1.88 14.71
CA ASP A 168 0.42 -2.35 13.68
C ASP A 168 0.44 -3.89 13.59
N ILE A 169 1.63 -4.49 13.72
CA ILE A 169 1.81 -5.95 13.72
C ILE A 169 1.30 -6.57 15.03
N VAL A 170 1.52 -5.91 16.16
CA VAL A 170 1.00 -6.36 17.47
C VAL A 170 -0.53 -6.39 17.47
N GLU A 171 -1.18 -5.37 16.91
CA GLU A 171 -2.64 -5.32 16.75
C GLU A 171 -3.14 -6.46 15.87
N ALA A 172 -2.55 -6.63 14.68
CA ALA A 172 -2.91 -7.73 13.78
C ALA A 172 -2.73 -9.10 14.42
N ARG A 173 -1.66 -9.31 15.21
CA ARG A 173 -1.39 -10.57 15.91
C ARG A 173 -2.46 -10.91 16.95
N LYS A 174 -2.97 -9.92 17.68
CA LYS A 174 -4.10 -10.13 18.61
C LYS A 174 -5.37 -10.59 17.88
N LEU A 175 -5.64 -10.03 16.71
CA LEU A 175 -6.85 -10.35 15.92
C LEU A 175 -6.75 -11.71 15.20
N VAL A 176 -5.57 -12.03 14.65
CA VAL A 176 -5.30 -13.31 13.99
C VAL A 176 -5.31 -14.46 15.01
N ALA A 177 -4.78 -14.22 16.21
CA ALA A 177 -4.78 -15.17 17.33
C ALA A 177 -4.19 -16.55 16.94
N GLY A 178 -3.10 -16.54 16.17
CA GLY A 178 -2.36 -17.74 15.76
C GLY A 178 -3.04 -18.61 14.70
N ARG A 179 -4.16 -18.16 14.10
CA ARG A 179 -4.89 -18.91 13.06
C ARG A 179 -4.25 -18.84 11.68
N ALA A 180 -3.39 -17.86 11.43
CA ALA A 180 -2.67 -17.65 10.18
C ALA A 180 -1.31 -16.98 10.48
N GLY A 181 -0.35 -17.08 9.56
CA GLY A 181 0.89 -16.30 9.61
C GLY A 181 0.67 -14.84 9.22
N ILE A 182 1.43 -13.92 9.82
CA ILE A 182 1.34 -12.48 9.55
C ILE A 182 2.51 -12.04 8.69
N MET A 183 2.18 -11.38 7.59
CA MET A 183 3.14 -10.83 6.64
C MET A 183 3.05 -9.31 6.62
N ALA A 184 4.10 -8.61 7.06
CA ALA A 184 4.14 -7.16 6.95
C ALA A 184 4.52 -6.75 5.52
N LYS A 185 3.75 -5.86 4.90
CA LYS A 185 4.10 -5.26 3.61
C LYS A 185 4.86 -3.96 3.86
N LEU A 186 6.12 -3.95 3.43
CA LEU A 186 7.01 -2.80 3.57
C LEU A 186 6.84 -1.89 2.35
N GLU A 187 5.97 -0.91 2.53
CA GLU A 187 5.50 0.06 1.53
C GLU A 187 5.78 1.50 1.96
N LYS A 188 5.95 1.73 3.28
CA LYS A 188 6.16 3.04 3.86
C LYS A 188 7.63 3.23 4.24
N PRO A 189 8.27 4.37 3.87
CA PRO A 189 9.64 4.67 4.27
C PRO A 189 9.80 4.65 5.80
N LEU A 190 8.79 5.14 6.52
CA LEU A 190 8.77 5.20 7.98
C LEU A 190 8.88 3.82 8.65
N ALA A 191 8.39 2.75 8.00
CA ALA A 191 8.54 1.40 8.52
C ALA A 191 10.01 0.96 8.59
N LEU A 192 10.87 1.54 7.75
CA LEU A 192 12.29 1.21 7.70
C LEU A 192 13.05 1.72 8.94
N ASN A 193 12.55 2.76 9.60
CA ASN A 193 13.11 3.26 10.86
C ASN A 193 12.95 2.26 12.02
N SER A 194 12.01 1.31 11.89
CA SER A 194 11.75 0.25 12.88
C SER A 194 11.77 -1.12 12.22
N LEU A 195 12.58 -1.28 11.17
CA LEU A 195 12.59 -2.48 10.32
C LEU A 195 12.83 -3.77 11.11
N GLU A 196 13.88 -3.80 11.95
CA GLU A 196 14.25 -4.98 12.74
C GLU A 196 13.10 -5.40 13.67
N GLU A 197 12.49 -4.45 14.38
CA GLU A 197 11.37 -4.73 15.28
C GLU A 197 10.13 -5.23 14.53
N ILE A 198 9.81 -4.64 13.37
CA ILE A 198 8.72 -5.11 12.49
C ILE A 198 9.00 -6.54 11.99
N VAL A 199 10.23 -6.84 11.57
CA VAL A 199 10.65 -8.16 11.11
C VAL A 199 10.53 -9.19 12.23
N ASP A 200 10.99 -8.87 13.43
CA ASP A 200 10.94 -9.76 14.58
C ASP A 200 9.50 -10.10 14.98
N LEU A 201 8.63 -9.07 14.99
CA LEU A 201 7.21 -9.20 15.29
C LEU A 201 6.39 -9.85 14.18
N SER A 202 6.90 -9.97 12.95
CA SER A 202 6.20 -10.56 11.81
C SER A 202 6.59 -12.03 11.60
N ASP A 203 5.73 -12.80 10.93
CA ASP A 203 6.06 -14.18 10.54
C ASP A 203 6.73 -14.23 9.15
N ALA A 204 6.49 -13.22 8.31
CA ALA A 204 7.15 -13.00 7.02
C ALA A 204 7.10 -11.51 6.64
N ILE A 205 7.86 -11.13 5.61
CA ILE A 205 7.88 -9.79 5.04
C ILE A 205 7.54 -9.84 3.55
N MET A 206 6.84 -8.82 3.06
CA MET A 206 6.72 -8.53 1.63
C MET A 206 7.34 -7.16 1.33
N VAL A 207 8.36 -7.13 0.48
CA VAL A 207 8.92 -5.90 -0.09
C VAL A 207 8.03 -5.48 -1.27
N ALA A 208 7.17 -4.49 -1.05
CA ALA A 208 6.18 -4.04 -2.04
C ALA A 208 6.69 -2.78 -2.75
N ARG A 209 7.45 -3.03 -3.82
CA ARG A 209 8.29 -2.03 -4.51
C ARG A 209 7.50 -0.97 -5.26
N GLY A 210 6.31 -1.29 -5.74
CA GLY A 210 5.41 -0.38 -6.44
C GLY A 210 5.01 0.75 -5.51
N ASP A 211 4.38 0.42 -4.39
CA ASP A 211 3.98 1.40 -3.38
C ASP A 211 5.20 2.09 -2.74
N LEU A 212 6.26 1.33 -2.40
CA LEU A 212 7.46 1.93 -1.84
C LEU A 212 8.11 2.93 -2.81
N GLY A 213 8.23 2.60 -4.09
CA GLY A 213 8.82 3.46 -5.12
C GLY A 213 7.98 4.69 -5.49
N VAL A 214 6.73 4.76 -5.00
CA VAL A 214 5.97 6.01 -5.00
C VAL A 214 6.45 6.91 -3.86
N GLU A 215 6.65 6.35 -2.67
CA GLU A 215 6.95 7.08 -1.44
C GLU A 215 8.41 7.55 -1.34
N ILE A 216 9.35 6.88 -2.01
CA ILE A 216 10.78 7.22 -2.04
C ILE A 216 11.31 7.41 -3.46
N PRO A 217 12.49 8.03 -3.65
CA PRO A 217 13.16 8.06 -4.95
C PRO A 217 13.35 6.63 -5.50
N PRO A 218 12.92 6.34 -6.74
CA PRO A 218 13.00 4.99 -7.32
C PRO A 218 14.41 4.39 -7.32
N GLU A 219 15.44 5.23 -7.42
CA GLU A 219 16.85 4.83 -7.35
C GLU A 219 17.29 4.28 -5.97
N GLU A 220 16.56 4.58 -4.90
CA GLU A 220 16.85 4.09 -3.55
C GLU A 220 16.22 2.70 -3.29
N VAL A 221 15.12 2.38 -3.97
CA VAL A 221 14.35 1.13 -3.80
C VAL A 221 15.22 -0.12 -3.90
N PRO A 222 16.14 -0.29 -4.88
CA PRO A 222 16.95 -1.50 -4.99
C PRO A 222 17.90 -1.70 -3.80
N SER A 223 18.45 -0.61 -3.25
CA SER A 223 19.32 -0.68 -2.08
C SER A 223 18.54 -1.11 -0.85
N LEU A 224 17.37 -0.51 -0.64
CA LEU A 224 16.48 -0.82 0.49
C LEU A 224 15.90 -2.24 0.39
N GLN A 225 15.56 -2.72 -0.81
CA GLN A 225 15.20 -4.13 -1.03
C GLN A 225 16.27 -5.06 -0.48
N LYS A 226 17.53 -4.86 -0.86
CA LYS A 226 18.64 -5.70 -0.39
C LYS A 226 18.80 -5.63 1.12
N HIS A 227 18.68 -4.43 1.70
CA HIS A 227 18.71 -4.25 3.15
C HIS A 227 17.58 -5.04 3.84
N MET A 228 16.33 -4.88 3.41
CA MET A 228 15.17 -5.60 3.94
C MET A 228 15.34 -7.13 3.82
N VAL A 229 15.82 -7.62 2.67
CA VAL A 229 16.09 -9.05 2.48
C VAL A 229 17.17 -9.54 3.44
N ASN A 230 18.24 -8.79 3.66
CA ASN A 230 19.31 -9.18 4.57
C ASN A 230 18.82 -9.26 6.02
N VAL A 231 18.08 -8.26 6.50
CA VAL A 231 17.49 -8.28 7.86
C VAL A 231 16.56 -9.49 8.02
N CYS A 232 15.70 -9.78 7.03
CA CYS A 232 14.83 -10.96 7.07
C CYS A 232 15.65 -12.26 7.14
N ARG A 233 16.74 -12.38 6.37
CA ARG A 233 17.60 -13.57 6.36
C ARG A 233 18.33 -13.76 7.69
N GLU A 234 18.80 -12.68 8.30
CA GLU A 234 19.47 -12.70 9.61
C GLU A 234 18.51 -13.12 10.72
N SER A 235 17.26 -12.64 10.69
CA SER A 235 16.20 -13.04 11.63
C SER A 235 15.52 -14.38 11.28
N GLY A 236 15.94 -15.06 10.20
CA GLY A 236 15.35 -16.32 9.76
C GLY A 236 13.88 -16.22 9.29
N LYS A 237 13.44 -15.04 8.86
CA LYS A 237 12.08 -14.76 8.40
C LYS A 237 11.98 -14.87 6.87
N PRO A 238 10.95 -15.53 6.32
CA PRO A 238 10.67 -15.51 4.89
C PRO A 238 10.43 -14.08 4.38
N VAL A 239 10.90 -13.81 3.16
CA VAL A 239 10.68 -12.53 2.47
C VAL A 239 10.18 -12.76 1.04
N ILE A 240 9.18 -11.99 0.63
CA ILE A 240 8.65 -11.94 -0.73
C ILE A 240 9.02 -10.61 -1.36
N ILE A 241 9.62 -10.64 -2.55
CA ILE A 241 9.81 -9.44 -3.37
C ILE A 241 8.59 -9.35 -4.30
N ALA A 242 7.86 -8.24 -4.23
CA ALA A 242 6.57 -8.08 -4.91
C ALA A 242 6.55 -6.85 -5.82
N THR A 243 5.58 -6.88 -6.74
CA THR A 243 5.22 -5.83 -7.73
C THR A 243 6.29 -5.53 -8.78
N GLN A 244 5.86 -5.16 -9.98
CA GLN A 244 6.72 -4.71 -11.09
C GLN A 244 7.90 -5.65 -11.47
N MET A 245 7.80 -6.95 -11.17
CA MET A 245 8.84 -7.93 -11.52
C MET A 245 8.86 -8.22 -13.03
N LEU A 246 7.67 -8.36 -13.63
CA LEU A 246 7.45 -8.75 -15.03
C LEU A 246 6.22 -8.00 -15.58
N GLU A 247 6.11 -6.70 -15.29
CA GLU A 247 4.92 -5.88 -15.59
C GLU A 247 4.55 -5.89 -17.08
N SER A 248 5.55 -5.85 -17.97
CA SER A 248 5.33 -5.88 -19.42
C SER A 248 4.60 -7.15 -19.88
N MET A 249 4.67 -8.23 -19.10
CA MET A 249 4.02 -9.50 -19.43
C MET A 249 2.49 -9.48 -19.26
N VAL A 250 1.91 -8.37 -18.77
CA VAL A 250 0.46 -8.14 -18.82
C VAL A 250 -0.01 -8.03 -20.28
N GLU A 251 0.77 -7.35 -21.14
CA GLU A 251 0.42 -7.09 -22.54
C GLU A 251 1.32 -7.84 -23.54
N SER A 252 2.44 -8.41 -23.07
CA SER A 252 3.44 -9.10 -23.88
C SER A 252 3.62 -10.56 -23.45
N PRO A 253 3.86 -11.52 -24.36
CA PRO A 253 4.16 -12.90 -23.99
C PRO A 253 5.56 -13.10 -23.37
N SER A 254 6.44 -12.09 -23.47
CA SER A 254 7.83 -12.16 -22.99
C SER A 254 8.21 -10.90 -22.22
N PRO A 255 9.03 -11.01 -21.16
CA PRO A 255 9.49 -9.85 -20.40
C PRO A 255 10.59 -9.10 -21.15
N THR A 256 10.83 -7.88 -20.72
CA THR A 256 12.00 -7.10 -21.13
C THR A 256 13.29 -7.65 -20.50
N ARG A 257 14.45 -7.24 -21.04
CA ARG A 257 15.75 -7.59 -20.44
C ARG A 257 15.92 -6.98 -19.04
N ALA A 258 15.36 -5.80 -18.80
CA ALA A 258 15.42 -5.13 -17.51
C ALA A 258 14.67 -5.93 -16.44
N GLU A 259 13.44 -6.36 -16.75
CA GLU A 259 12.63 -7.20 -15.85
C GLU A 259 13.25 -8.57 -15.60
N ALA A 260 13.79 -9.22 -16.63
CA ALA A 260 14.53 -10.48 -16.45
C ALA A 260 15.75 -10.32 -15.54
N SER A 261 16.46 -9.18 -15.64
CA SER A 261 17.57 -8.84 -14.75
C SER A 261 17.10 -8.56 -13.32
N ASP A 262 15.98 -7.88 -13.16
CA ASP A 262 15.38 -7.56 -11.86
C ASP A 262 14.95 -8.83 -11.12
N VAL A 263 14.33 -9.79 -11.81
CA VAL A 263 13.97 -11.09 -11.21
C VAL A 263 15.19 -11.90 -10.76
N ALA A 264 16.33 -11.74 -11.43
CA ALA A 264 17.54 -12.49 -11.14
C ALA A 264 18.37 -11.93 -9.97
N THR A 265 18.11 -10.70 -9.52
CA THR A 265 18.98 -9.93 -8.60
C THR A 265 18.37 -9.75 -7.22
#